data_AF-A0A1Y3TIB8-F1
#
_entry.id   AF-A0A1Y3TIB8-F1
#
_cell.length_a   1.000
_cell.length_b   1.000
_cell.length_c   1.000
_cell.angle_alpha   90.00
_cell.angle_beta   90.00
_cell.angle_gamma   90.00
#
_symmetry.space_group_name_H-M   'P 1'
#
loop_
_entity.id
_entity.type
_entity.pdbx_description
1 polymer ?
#
loop_
_entity_poly.entity_id
_entity_poly.type
_entity_poly.pdbx_seq_one_letter_code
_entity_poly.pdbx_strand_id
1 'polypeptide(L)'
;MKEDRVKQLKTLRDDEKYIFELINDVQNEKLKKRIAHELYTYATRAKKYKYLFKGCMMIGLFFPVLASALQMCQSDAAGAAAVLLMGCVTAATGLTNGLKYREKWEHYRMYCEEMKREIIYCQCEIGKYENADEPEKLLAEELEKMTGKETNEWEKIKPIFPSSTQVKNDRKES
;
A
#
# COMPACT_ATOMS: atom_id res chain seq x y z
N MET A 1 12.45 -30.68 -8.75
CA MET A 1 11.78 -30.66 -7.42
C MET A 1 12.12 -29.45 -6.53
N LYS A 2 13.39 -29.06 -6.30
CA LYS A 2 13.71 -27.82 -5.55
C LYS A 2 13.49 -26.56 -6.39
N GLU A 3 13.93 -26.54 -7.64
CA GLU A 3 13.74 -25.39 -8.53
C GLU A 3 12.27 -25.12 -8.88
N ASP A 4 11.45 -26.17 -9.04
CA ASP A 4 10.01 -26.03 -9.31
C ASP A 4 9.28 -25.42 -8.11
N ARG A 5 9.66 -25.81 -6.89
CA ARG A 5 9.14 -25.19 -5.66
C ARG A 5 9.58 -23.74 -5.50
N VAL A 6 10.83 -23.40 -5.85
CA VAL A 6 11.29 -22.00 -5.81
C VAL A 6 10.60 -21.15 -6.88
N LYS A 7 10.34 -21.71 -8.07
CA LYS A 7 9.55 -21.03 -9.10
C LYS A 7 8.11 -20.84 -8.61
N GLN A 8 7.43 -21.88 -8.12
CA GLN A 8 6.09 -21.79 -7.54
C GLN A 8 6.01 -20.78 -6.40
N LEU A 9 6.98 -20.77 -5.47
CA LEU A 9 7.06 -19.78 -4.40
C LEU A 9 7.27 -18.35 -4.92
N LYS A 10 8.03 -18.17 -6.02
CA LYS A 10 8.15 -16.87 -6.70
C LYS A 10 6.85 -16.45 -7.40
N THR A 11 6.09 -17.40 -7.96
CA THR A 11 4.79 -17.15 -8.59
C THR A 11 3.70 -16.86 -7.56
N LEU A 12 3.74 -17.50 -6.39
CA LEU A 12 2.87 -17.21 -5.23
C LEU A 12 3.24 -15.88 -4.54
N ARG A 13 4.48 -15.41 -4.73
CA ARG A 13 4.89 -14.06 -4.30
C ARG A 13 4.39 -12.97 -5.25
N ASP A 14 3.84 -13.33 -6.41
CA ASP A 14 3.08 -12.40 -7.23
C ASP A 14 1.72 -12.22 -6.56
N ASP A 15 1.62 -11.17 -5.73
CA ASP A 15 0.44 -10.90 -4.91
C ASP A 15 -0.85 -11.02 -5.73
N GLU A 16 -0.86 -10.59 -6.99
CA GLU A 16 -2.04 -10.67 -7.86
C GLU A 16 -2.49 -12.11 -8.16
N LYS A 17 -1.54 -13.01 -8.44
CA LYS A 17 -1.87 -14.42 -8.72
C LYS A 17 -2.30 -15.16 -7.48
N TYR A 18 -1.61 -14.91 -6.36
CA TYR A 18 -1.98 -15.52 -5.09
C TYR A 18 -3.36 -15.06 -4.60
N ILE A 19 -3.64 -13.75 -4.72
CA ILE A 19 -4.96 -13.20 -4.42
C ILE A 19 -6.03 -13.82 -5.31
N PHE A 20 -5.75 -13.97 -6.61
CA PHE A 20 -6.67 -14.62 -7.54
C PHE A 20 -6.98 -16.06 -7.15
N GLU A 21 -5.97 -16.87 -6.86
CA GLU A 21 -6.14 -18.26 -6.41
C GLU A 21 -6.95 -18.34 -5.11
N LEU A 22 -6.61 -17.50 -4.13
CA LEU A 22 -7.26 -17.46 -2.82
C LEU A 22 -8.76 -17.11 -2.92
N ILE A 23 -9.11 -16.15 -3.78
CA ILE A 23 -10.49 -15.73 -4.01
C ILE A 23 -11.29 -16.79 -4.77
N ASN A 24 -10.64 -17.53 -5.67
CA ASN A 24 -11.35 -18.46 -6.54
C ASN A 24 -11.92 -19.67 -5.79
N ASP A 25 -11.34 -19.98 -4.63
CA ASP A 25 -11.72 -21.08 -3.75
C ASP A 25 -12.92 -20.73 -2.84
N VAL A 26 -13.33 -19.45 -2.79
CA VAL A 26 -14.54 -19.01 -2.07
C VAL A 26 -15.79 -19.40 -2.87
N GLN A 27 -16.71 -20.17 -2.26
CA GLN A 27 -17.87 -20.72 -2.95
C GLN A 27 -18.94 -19.66 -3.23
N ASN A 28 -19.14 -18.71 -2.33
CA ASN A 28 -20.15 -17.67 -2.49
C ASN A 28 -19.73 -16.54 -3.42
N GLU A 29 -20.33 -16.52 -4.61
CA GLU A 29 -20.10 -15.54 -5.66
C GLU A 29 -20.30 -14.07 -5.24
N LYS A 30 -21.20 -13.78 -4.30
CA LYS A 30 -21.39 -12.40 -3.82
C LYS A 30 -20.22 -11.97 -2.93
N LEU A 31 -19.82 -12.84 -2.01
CA LEU A 31 -18.69 -12.59 -1.12
C LEU A 31 -17.36 -12.51 -1.89
N LYS A 32 -17.18 -13.42 -2.85
CA LYS A 32 -16.05 -13.45 -3.79
C LYS A 32 -15.83 -12.12 -4.50
N LYS A 33 -16.89 -11.54 -5.09
CA LYS A 33 -16.80 -10.25 -5.79
C LYS A 33 -16.41 -9.11 -4.86
N ARG A 34 -16.93 -9.11 -3.64
CA ARG A 34 -16.60 -8.10 -2.63
C ARG A 34 -15.14 -8.17 -2.21
N ILE A 35 -14.69 -9.37 -1.81
CA ILE A 35 -13.30 -9.62 -1.42
C ILE A 35 -12.36 -9.23 -2.57
N ALA A 36 -12.67 -9.64 -3.80
CA ALA A 36 -11.87 -9.27 -4.96
C ALA A 36 -11.76 -7.77 -5.12
N HIS A 37 -12.87 -7.04 -5.03
CA HIS A 37 -12.85 -5.59 -5.18
C HIS A 37 -11.98 -4.91 -4.13
N GLU A 38 -12.12 -5.31 -2.86
CA GLU A 38 -11.36 -4.74 -1.75
C GLU A 38 -9.86 -5.08 -1.89
N LEU A 39 -9.51 -6.36 -1.96
CA LEU A 39 -8.11 -6.81 -2.00
C LEU A 39 -7.33 -6.24 -3.19
N TYR A 40 -7.92 -6.20 -4.39
CA TYR A 40 -7.26 -5.60 -5.55
C TYR A 40 -7.06 -4.10 -5.39
N THR A 41 -8.05 -3.40 -4.85
CA THR A 41 -7.96 -1.95 -4.61
C THR A 41 -6.84 -1.64 -3.62
N TYR A 42 -6.77 -2.39 -2.52
CA TYR A 42 -5.75 -2.21 -1.49
C TYR A 42 -4.35 -2.60 -1.97
N ALA A 43 -4.21 -3.73 -2.68
CA ALA A 43 -2.93 -4.14 -3.26
C ALA A 43 -2.40 -3.12 -4.28
N THR A 44 -3.28 -2.58 -5.13
CA THR A 44 -2.91 -1.54 -6.10
C THR A 44 -2.47 -0.25 -5.42
N ARG A 45 -3.18 0.18 -4.37
CA ARG A 45 -2.81 1.35 -3.56
C ARG A 45 -1.46 1.14 -2.87
N ALA A 46 -1.24 -0.02 -2.25
CA ALA A 46 0.03 -0.36 -1.61
C ALA A 46 1.21 -0.28 -2.61
N LYS A 47 1.07 -0.84 -3.81
CA LYS A 47 2.08 -0.74 -4.88
C LYS A 47 2.37 0.72 -5.24
N LYS A 48 1.33 1.54 -5.44
CA LYS A 48 1.49 2.96 -5.79
C LYS A 48 2.29 3.73 -4.73
N TYR A 49 1.94 3.58 -3.46
CA TYR A 49 2.66 4.27 -2.37
C TYR A 49 4.10 3.76 -2.19
N LYS A 50 4.35 2.46 -2.42
CA LYS A 50 5.71 1.90 -2.46
C LYS A 50 6.57 2.58 -3.53
N TYR A 51 6.05 2.75 -4.74
CA TYR A 51 6.79 3.40 -5.83
C TYR A 51 6.99 4.89 -5.58
N LEU A 52 5.99 5.60 -5.06
CA LEU A 52 6.12 7.01 -4.69
C LEU A 52 7.18 7.21 -3.61
N PHE A 53 7.16 6.38 -2.57
CA PHE A 53 8.16 6.42 -1.50
C PHE A 53 9.56 6.12 -2.04
N LYS A 54 9.71 5.06 -2.84
CA LYS A 54 10.99 4.70 -3.45
C LYS A 54 11.51 5.81 -4.37
N GLY A 55 10.64 6.45 -5.15
CA GLY A 55 11.00 7.58 -6.01
C GLY A 55 11.55 8.76 -5.21
N CYS A 56 10.87 9.16 -4.14
CA CYS A 56 11.33 10.25 -3.28
C CYS A 56 12.66 9.90 -2.57
N MET A 57 12.81 8.66 -2.13
CA MET A 57 14.04 8.18 -1.50
C MET A 57 15.23 8.19 -2.48
N MET A 58 15.00 7.81 -3.74
CA MET A 58 16.02 7.88 -4.78
C MET A 58 16.44 9.34 -5.05
N ILE A 59 15.50 10.27 -5.13
CA ILE A 59 15.84 11.71 -5.24
C ILE A 59 16.74 12.15 -4.08
N GLY A 60 16.36 11.79 -2.85
CA GLY A 60 17.15 12.11 -1.66
C GLY A 60 18.57 11.53 -1.64
N LEU A 61 18.82 10.43 -2.37
CA LEU A 61 20.14 9.80 -2.43
C LEU A 61 21.00 10.31 -3.60
N PHE A 62 20.41 10.48 -4.79
CA PHE A 62 21.17 10.80 -5.99
C PHE A 62 21.43 12.31 -6.15
N PHE A 63 20.45 13.15 -5.80
CA PHE A 63 20.56 14.59 -6.07
C PHE A 63 21.64 15.29 -5.23
N PRO A 64 21.88 14.93 -3.95
CA PRO A 64 23.00 15.51 -3.19
C PRO A 64 24.35 15.17 -3.83
N VAL A 65 24.54 13.94 -4.30
CA VAL A 65 25.77 13.51 -4.98
C VAL A 65 26.01 14.30 -6.27
N LEU A 66 24.96 14.51 -7.07
CA LEU A 66 25.00 15.32 -8.28
C LEU A 66 25.29 16.79 -7.97
N ALA A 67 24.65 17.36 -6.95
CA ALA A 67 24.88 18.74 -6.53
C ALA A 67 26.34 18.97 -6.09
N SER A 68 26.90 18.04 -5.31
CA SER A 68 28.32 18.08 -4.92
C SER A 68 29.26 18.02 -6.12
N ALA A 69 28.97 17.17 -7.11
CA ALA A 69 29.78 17.06 -8.33
C ALA A 69 29.72 18.35 -9.19
N LEU A 70 28.55 18.96 -9.31
CA LEU A 70 28.38 20.24 -10.01
C LEU A 70 29.13 21.37 -9.33
N GLN A 71 29.15 21.40 -8.00
CA GLN A 71 29.88 22.41 -7.23
C GLN A 71 31.39 22.40 -7.53
N MET A 72 31.97 21.25 -7.88
CA MET A 72 33.39 21.13 -8.24
C MET A 72 33.75 21.83 -9.56
N CYS A 73 32.77 22.09 -10.44
CA CYS A 73 33.02 22.74 -11.72
C CYS A 73 33.22 24.28 -11.62
N GLN A 74 33.04 24.89 -10.44
CA GLN A 74 33.30 26.31 -10.15
C GLN A 74 32.73 27.30 -11.20
N SER A 75 31.54 26.99 -11.72
CA SER A 75 30.78 27.85 -12.63
C SER A 75 29.53 28.35 -11.93
N ASP A 76 29.17 29.63 -12.13
CA ASP A 76 27.95 30.23 -11.56
C ASP A 76 26.68 29.47 -11.96
N ALA A 77 26.63 28.97 -13.21
CA ALA A 77 25.53 28.15 -13.70
C ALA A 77 25.45 26.79 -12.96
N ALA A 78 26.60 26.19 -12.64
CA ALA A 78 26.66 24.94 -11.90
C ALA A 78 26.25 25.12 -10.43
N GLY A 79 26.59 26.25 -9.81
CA GLY A 79 26.14 26.62 -8.48
C GLY A 79 24.62 26.79 -8.41
N ALA A 80 24.02 27.50 -9.36
CA ALA A 80 22.56 27.64 -9.45
C ALA A 80 21.86 26.28 -9.62
N ALA A 81 22.40 25.39 -10.47
CA ALA A 81 21.88 24.04 -10.66
C ALA A 81 21.96 23.18 -9.38
N ALA A 82 23.07 23.27 -8.63
CA ALA A 82 23.24 22.55 -7.36
C ALA A 82 22.20 22.98 -6.31
N VAL A 83 21.92 24.29 -6.20
CA VAL A 83 20.89 24.83 -5.29
C VAL A 83 19.50 24.31 -5.66
N LEU A 84 19.16 24.27 -6.95
CA LEU A 84 17.88 23.72 -7.43
C LEU A 84 17.72 22.24 -7.07
N LEU A 85 18.77 21.43 -7.26
CA LEU A 85 18.76 20.00 -6.90
C LEU A 85 18.53 19.81 -5.40
N MET A 86 19.18 20.60 -4.55
CA MET A 86 18.99 20.56 -3.09
C MET A 86 17.57 21.01 -2.67
N GLY A 87 16.99 21.98 -3.39
CA GLY A 87 15.59 22.36 -3.25
C GLY A 87 14.64 21.19 -3.54
N CYS A 88 14.89 20.44 -4.61
CA CYS A 88 14.11 19.23 -4.94
C CYS A 88 14.21 18.14 -3.85
N VAL A 89 15.40 17.94 -3.26
CA VAL A 89 15.59 17.00 -2.14
C VAL A 89 14.77 17.42 -0.92
N THR A 90 14.80 18.72 -0.60
CA THR A 90 14.06 19.27 0.54
C THR A 90 12.55 19.11 0.34
N ALA A 91 12.06 19.43 -0.86
CA ALA A 91 10.66 19.24 -1.22
C ALA A 91 10.24 17.76 -1.16
N ALA A 92 11.05 16.84 -1.71
CA ALA A 92 10.79 15.41 -1.67
C ALA A 92 10.74 14.88 -0.23
N THR A 93 11.67 15.32 0.64
CA THR A 93 11.72 14.94 2.06
C THR A 93 10.52 15.48 2.83
N GLY A 94 10.15 16.75 2.59
CA GLY A 94 8.94 17.34 3.16
C GLY A 94 7.67 16.60 2.73
N LEU A 95 7.61 16.18 1.47
CA LEU A 95 6.48 15.42 0.92
C LEU A 95 6.40 14.01 1.54
N THR A 96 7.52 13.30 1.68
CA THR A 96 7.53 11.97 2.31
C THR A 96 7.13 12.01 3.78
N ASN A 97 7.62 13.02 4.51
CA ASN A 97 7.34 13.17 5.94
C ASN A 97 5.91 13.68 6.17
N GLY A 98 5.45 14.67 5.39
CA GLY A 98 4.12 15.26 5.54
C GLY A 98 2.98 14.34 5.08
N LEU A 99 3.20 13.56 4.01
CA LEU A 99 2.19 12.63 3.49
C LEU A 99 2.28 11.22 4.06
N LYS A 100 3.31 10.94 4.88
CA LYS A 100 3.51 9.68 5.58
C LYS A 100 3.43 8.47 4.63
N TYR A 101 4.04 8.59 3.44
CA TYR A 101 3.92 7.59 2.38
C TYR A 101 4.35 6.18 2.82
N ARG A 102 5.35 6.11 3.70
CA ARG A 102 5.81 4.86 4.29
C ARG A 102 4.72 4.23 5.17
N GLU A 103 4.17 4.98 6.11
CA GLU A 103 3.09 4.50 7.00
C GLU A 103 1.88 4.05 6.18
N LYS A 104 1.50 4.82 5.15
CA LYS A 104 0.40 4.44 4.23
C LYS A 104 0.68 3.14 3.51
N TRP A 105 1.87 2.97 2.96
CA TRP A 105 2.25 1.74 2.28
C TRP A 105 2.25 0.54 3.23
N GLU A 106 2.86 0.68 4.41
CA GLU A 106 2.91 -0.37 5.43
C GLU A 106 1.51 -0.75 5.91
N HIS A 107 0.64 0.23 6.16
CA HIS A 107 -0.74 0.02 6.57
C HIS A 107 -1.58 -0.71 5.52
N TYR A 108 -1.55 -0.26 4.26
CA TYR A 108 -2.25 -0.97 3.18
C TYR A 108 -1.75 -2.40 2.98
N ARG A 109 -0.45 -2.64 3.17
CA ARG A 109 0.11 -3.98 3.09
C ARG A 109 -0.35 -4.84 4.28
N MET A 110 -0.33 -4.31 5.50
CA MET A 110 -0.82 -5.02 6.68
C MET A 110 -2.28 -5.42 6.51
N TYR A 111 -3.12 -4.50 6.05
CA TYR A 111 -4.54 -4.77 5.78
C TYR A 111 -4.73 -5.91 4.77
N CYS A 112 -3.99 -5.88 3.65
CA CYS A 112 -4.02 -6.98 2.67
C CYS A 112 -3.61 -8.31 3.28
N GLU A 113 -2.55 -8.33 4.10
CA GLU A 113 -2.05 -9.55 4.74
C GLU A 113 -3.00 -10.07 5.81
N GLU A 114 -3.69 -9.19 6.56
CA GLU A 114 -4.73 -9.59 7.49
C GLU A 114 -5.93 -10.20 6.78
N MET A 115 -6.42 -9.58 5.69
CA MET A 115 -7.55 -10.13 4.92
C MET A 115 -7.20 -11.50 4.33
N LYS A 116 -5.99 -11.65 3.77
CA LYS A 116 -5.52 -12.95 3.25
C LYS A 116 -5.52 -14.02 4.34
N ARG A 117 -4.99 -13.70 5.53
CA ARG A 117 -4.97 -14.62 6.67
C ARG A 117 -6.38 -15.05 7.07
N GLU A 118 -7.30 -14.10 7.13
CA GLU A 118 -8.69 -14.37 7.51
C GLU A 118 -9.40 -15.30 6.52
N ILE A 119 -9.18 -15.11 5.21
CA ILE A 119 -9.71 -16.00 4.17
C ILE A 119 -9.15 -17.41 4.32
N ILE A 120 -7.84 -17.55 4.57
CA ILE A 120 -7.20 -18.85 4.81
C ILE A 120 -7.80 -19.51 6.06
N TYR A 121 -8.07 -18.75 7.11
CA TYR A 121 -8.64 -19.29 8.34
C TYR A 121 -10.04 -19.86 8.11
N CYS A 122 -10.84 -19.18 7.28
CA CYS A 122 -12.14 -19.67 6.85
C CYS A 122 -12.01 -20.93 5.98
N GLN A 123 -11.09 -20.94 5.00
CA GLN A 123 -10.90 -22.06 4.07
C GLN A 123 -10.37 -23.31 4.75
N CYS A 124 -9.47 -23.15 5.71
CA CYS A 124 -8.91 -24.26 6.48
C CYS A 124 -9.78 -24.66 7.68
N GLU A 125 -10.93 -24.01 7.89
CA GLU A 125 -11.83 -24.25 9.03
C GLU A 125 -11.07 -24.22 10.37
N ILE A 126 -10.18 -23.24 10.55
CA ILE A 126 -9.35 -23.13 11.76
C ILE A 126 -9.78 -21.97 12.64
N GLY A 127 -9.63 -22.14 13.96
CA GLY A 127 -9.97 -21.12 14.94
C GLY A 127 -11.48 -20.89 15.00
N LYS A 128 -11.93 -19.65 14.75
CA LYS A 128 -13.35 -19.29 14.84
C LYS A 128 -14.25 -19.91 13.76
N TYR A 129 -13.65 -20.56 12.76
CA TYR A 129 -14.36 -21.21 11.65
C TYR A 129 -14.54 -22.72 11.84
N GLU A 130 -13.85 -23.34 12.80
CA GLU A 130 -13.81 -24.81 12.99
C GLU A 130 -15.19 -25.41 13.34
N ASN A 131 -16.05 -24.64 14.00
CA ASN A 131 -17.39 -25.08 14.41
C ASN A 131 -18.47 -24.07 13.99
N ALA A 132 -18.20 -23.26 12.96
CA ALA A 132 -19.17 -22.27 12.49
C ALA A 132 -20.21 -22.94 11.58
N ASP A 133 -21.50 -22.77 11.88
CA ASP A 133 -22.59 -23.26 11.01
C ASP A 133 -22.57 -22.57 9.62
N GLU A 134 -22.21 -21.29 9.59
CA GLU A 134 -22.12 -20.46 8.37
C GLU A 134 -20.76 -19.74 8.30
N PRO A 135 -19.65 -20.45 7.96
CA PRO A 135 -18.30 -19.90 8.02
C PRO A 135 -18.10 -18.70 7.09
N GLU A 136 -18.74 -18.70 5.91
CA GLU A 136 -18.68 -17.58 4.96
C GLU A 136 -19.37 -16.30 5.47
N LYS A 137 -20.45 -16.44 6.23
CA LYS A 137 -21.14 -15.29 6.83
C LYS A 137 -20.30 -14.69 7.94
N LEU A 138 -19.69 -15.55 8.77
CA LEU A 138 -18.73 -15.12 9.78
C LEU A 138 -17.53 -14.41 9.13
N LEU A 139 -17.03 -14.92 8.01
CA LEU A 139 -15.98 -14.27 7.23
C LEU A 139 -16.42 -12.87 6.76
N ALA A 140 -17.63 -12.75 6.20
CA ALA A 140 -18.16 -11.45 5.77
C ALA A 140 -18.25 -10.45 6.93
N GLU A 141 -18.73 -10.86 8.11
CA GLU A 141 -18.82 -10.01 9.29
C GLU A 141 -17.45 -9.57 9.80
N GLU A 142 -16.45 -10.45 9.78
CA GLU A 142 -15.10 -10.12 10.21
C GLU A 142 -14.41 -9.16 9.23
N LEU A 143 -14.61 -9.34 7.93
CA LEU A 143 -14.13 -8.40 6.91
C LEU A 143 -14.75 -7.00 7.06
N GLU A 144 -16.04 -6.90 7.40
CA GLU A 144 -16.67 -5.62 7.74
C GLU A 144 -16.04 -4.98 8.97
N LYS A 145 -15.81 -5.76 10.02
CA LYS A 145 -15.16 -5.27 11.25
C LYS A 145 -13.75 -4.78 10.96
N MET A 146 -13.01 -5.47 10.10
CA MET A 146 -11.67 -5.04 9.67
C MET A 146 -11.73 -3.71 8.92
N THR A 147 -12.65 -3.56 7.97
CA THR A 147 -12.86 -2.32 7.21
C THR A 147 -13.26 -1.16 8.14
N GLY A 148 -14.12 -1.42 9.12
CA GLY A 148 -14.52 -0.44 10.13
C GLY A 148 -13.37 -0.01 11.04
N LYS A 149 -12.53 -0.95 11.48
CA LYS A 149 -11.32 -0.64 12.25
C LYS A 149 -10.33 0.18 11.44
N GLU A 150 -10.11 -0.19 10.17
CA GLU A 150 -9.23 0.52 9.26
C GLU A 150 -9.64 1.99 9.12
N THR A 151 -10.94 2.26 8.95
CA THR A 151 -11.47 3.63 8.86
C THR A 151 -11.08 4.48 10.07
N ASN A 152 -11.15 3.91 11.27
CA ASN A 152 -10.75 4.58 12.51
C ASN A 152 -9.22 4.73 12.63
N GLU A 153 -8.44 3.80 12.07
CA GLU A 153 -6.97 3.93 12.03
C GLU A 153 -6.52 5.01 11.04
N TRP A 154 -7.24 5.20 9.92
CA TRP A 154 -7.00 6.30 9.00
C TRP A 154 -7.16 7.68 9.63
N GLU A 155 -8.02 7.83 10.64
CA GLU A 155 -8.13 9.08 11.40
C GLU A 155 -6.82 9.41 12.15
N LYS A 156 -6.08 8.39 12.58
CA LYS A 156 -4.78 8.53 13.25
C LYS A 156 -3.65 8.81 12.25
N ILE A 157 -3.82 8.39 11.00
CA ILE A 157 -2.88 8.61 9.88
C ILE A 157 -3.38 9.77 9.00
N LYS A 158 -3.94 10.84 9.60
CA LYS A 158 -4.26 12.06 8.87
C LYS A 158 -2.96 12.75 8.43
N PRO A 159 -2.78 13.00 7.11
CA PRO A 159 -1.65 13.80 6.65
C PRO A 159 -1.79 15.24 7.16
N ILE A 160 -0.66 15.91 7.39
CA ILE A 160 -0.62 17.31 7.82
C ILE A 160 -1.23 18.24 6.74
N PHE A 161 -1.23 17.79 5.48
CA PHE A 161 -1.85 18.48 4.35
C PHE A 161 -3.09 17.72 3.87
N PRO A 162 -4.24 18.39 3.65
CA PRO A 162 -5.44 17.73 3.15
C PRO A 162 -5.21 17.14 1.76
N SER A 163 -5.48 15.84 1.60
CA SER A 163 -5.39 15.19 0.29
C SER A 163 -6.44 15.78 -0.67
N SER A 164 -6.13 15.86 -1.96
CA SER A 164 -7.01 16.43 -3.01
C SER A 164 -8.38 15.75 -3.14
N THR A 165 -8.56 14.57 -2.54
CA THR A 165 -9.85 13.88 -2.42
C THR A 165 -10.79 14.56 -1.41
N GLN A 166 -10.25 15.12 -0.32
CA GLN A 166 -11.04 15.83 0.70
C GLN A 166 -11.50 17.21 0.16
N VAL A 167 -10.60 17.92 -0.52
CA VAL A 167 -10.87 19.23 -1.17
C VAL A 167 -11.99 19.16 -2.23
N LYS A 168 -12.27 17.97 -2.79
CA LYS A 168 -13.37 17.77 -3.75
C LYS A 168 -14.72 17.47 -3.09
N ASN A 169 -14.74 16.90 -1.89
CA ASN A 169 -15.99 16.69 -1.14
C ASN A 169 -16.45 17.99 -0.47
N ASP A 170 -15.52 18.76 0.12
CA ASP A 170 -15.85 20.04 0.75
C ASP A 170 -16.39 21.08 -0.25
N ARG A 171 -16.01 20.98 -1.54
CA ARG A 171 -16.50 21.85 -2.61
C ARG A 171 -17.86 21.45 -3.19
N LYS A 172 -18.39 20.28 -2.82
CA LYS A 172 -19.72 19.83 -3.23
C LYS A 172 -20.79 20.08 -2.16
N GLU A 173 -20.37 20.38 -0.93
CA GLU A 173 -21.25 20.74 0.19
C GLU A 173 -21.31 22.26 0.45
N SER A 174 -20.64 23.07 -0.38
CA SER A 174 -20.66 24.54 -0.36
C SER A 174 -21.54 25.14 -1.44
#